data_AF-A0A2A6BX70-F1
#
_entry.id   AF-A0A2A6BX70-F1
#
_cell.length_a   1.000
_cell.length_b   1.000
_cell.length_c   1.000
_cell.angle_alpha   90.00
_cell.angle_beta   90.00
_cell.angle_gamma   90.00
#
_symmetry.space_group_name_H-M   'P 1'
#
loop_
_entity.id
_entity.type
_entity.pdbx_description
1 polymer ?
#
loop_
_entity_poly.entity_id
_entity_poly.type
_entity_poly.pdbx_seq_one_letter_code
_entity_poly.pdbx_strand_id
1 'polypeptide(L)'
;MHPPKPKKLRISTQGSTVENPKVSGENGISLGTLPNDIIRLVIRVGRAPLIDLMRNISPSWNTLCINHLSVRKNNPIIESIECYLDLGDFYQIHVKVPFELQNYFGLKKWKNKYGTKKTDGVFLRRFDKDEEMERKLENFLQEHCFRAARIDIISVYTGHESWQRQLNMLTRVTANIDIGTLEITTSRSDFETTRFLLFLWVISVYF
;
A
#
# COMPACT_ATOMS: atom_id res chain seq x y z
N MET A 1 0.87 4.38 -48.34
CA MET A 1 1.96 5.11 -47.67
C MET A 1 2.47 4.26 -46.51
N HIS A 2 3.68 3.70 -46.61
CA HIS A 2 4.26 2.89 -45.54
C HIS A 2 5.00 3.79 -44.54
N PRO A 3 4.84 3.56 -43.22
CA PRO A 3 5.58 4.31 -42.21
C PRO A 3 7.09 3.96 -42.27
N PRO A 4 7.98 4.95 -42.12
CA PRO A 4 9.43 4.72 -42.17
C PRO A 4 9.90 3.88 -40.98
N LYS A 5 10.77 2.90 -41.25
CA LYS A 5 11.36 2.03 -40.22
C LYS A 5 12.27 2.83 -39.29
N PRO A 6 12.24 2.59 -37.96
CA PRO A 6 13.06 3.31 -37.01
C PRO A 6 14.56 2.96 -37.19
N LYS A 7 15.39 4.00 -37.33
CA LYS A 7 16.85 3.87 -37.38
C LYS A 7 17.37 3.47 -35.99
N LYS A 8 18.06 2.33 -35.91
CA LYS A 8 18.78 1.89 -34.70
C LYS A 8 19.98 2.81 -34.47
N LEU A 9 19.90 3.65 -33.43
CA LEU A 9 21.02 4.43 -32.90
C LEU A 9 21.96 3.48 -32.15
N ARG A 10 23.19 3.33 -32.65
CA ARG A 10 24.25 2.53 -32.04
C ARG A 10 25.04 3.47 -31.12
N ILE A 11 24.74 3.41 -29.82
CA ILE A 11 25.50 4.14 -28.79
C ILE A 11 26.81 3.36 -28.58
N SER A 12 27.92 3.95 -29.02
CA SER A 12 29.27 3.42 -28.77
C SER A 12 29.70 3.86 -27.37
N THR A 13 29.65 2.93 -26.41
CA THR A 13 30.15 3.17 -25.05
C THR A 13 31.66 2.97 -25.06
N GLN A 14 32.43 4.05 -25.17
CA GLN A 14 33.87 4.01 -24.91
C GLN A 14 34.09 3.74 -23.42
N GLY A 15 34.71 2.60 -23.11
CA GLY A 15 35.13 2.22 -21.77
C GLY A 15 36.21 3.17 -21.28
N SER A 16 35.83 4.14 -20.45
CA SER A 16 36.76 4.91 -19.65
C SER A 16 37.02 4.13 -18.36
N THR A 17 38.19 3.51 -18.30
CA THR A 17 38.73 2.87 -17.09
C THR A 17 39.04 3.98 -16.10
N VAL A 18 38.04 4.38 -15.30
CA VAL A 18 38.25 5.29 -14.17
C VAL A 18 38.96 4.48 -13.09
N GLU A 19 40.28 4.65 -13.00
CA GLU A 19 41.07 4.16 -11.89
C GLU A 19 40.54 4.80 -10.60
N ASN A 20 39.83 4.02 -9.80
CA ASN A 20 39.34 4.46 -8.50
C ASN A 20 40.54 4.82 -7.62
N PRO A 21 40.61 6.06 -7.08
CA PRO A 21 41.69 6.45 -6.19
C PRO A 21 41.72 5.52 -4.97
N LYS A 22 42.92 5.02 -4.69
CA LYS A 22 43.22 4.12 -3.58
C LYS A 22 43.06 4.91 -2.28
N VAL A 23 41.84 4.93 -1.73
CA VAL A 23 41.53 5.57 -0.44
C VAL A 23 42.29 4.83 0.66
N SER A 24 43.34 5.47 1.16
CA SER A 24 44.17 4.98 2.25
C SER A 24 43.45 5.17 3.59
N GLY A 25 42.97 4.06 4.17
CA GLY A 25 43.04 3.82 5.62
C GLY A 25 42.24 4.71 6.58
N GLU A 26 41.05 5.18 6.21
CA GLU A 26 40.09 5.59 7.25
C GLU A 26 39.46 4.33 7.85
N ASN A 27 39.66 4.12 9.16
CA ASN A 27 38.95 3.12 9.97
C ASN A 27 37.45 3.48 10.07
N GLY A 28 36.77 3.59 8.94
CA GLY A 28 35.35 3.91 8.86
C GLY A 28 34.54 2.81 9.50
N ILE A 29 33.76 3.16 10.51
CA ILE A 29 32.78 2.25 11.11
C ILE A 29 31.77 1.88 10.02
N SER A 30 31.75 0.60 9.63
CA SER A 30 30.75 0.09 8.70
C SER A 30 29.41 -0.09 9.42
N LEU A 31 28.32 0.34 8.79
CA LEU A 31 26.97 0.09 9.31
C LEU A 31 26.69 -1.41 9.50
N GLY A 32 27.32 -2.26 8.68
CA GLY A 32 27.18 -3.71 8.76
C GLY A 32 27.82 -4.35 9.99
N THR A 33 28.75 -3.66 10.66
CA THR A 33 29.48 -4.16 11.84
C THR A 33 28.95 -3.57 13.16
N LEU A 34 27.84 -2.81 13.12
CA LEU A 34 27.24 -2.26 14.32
C LEU A 34 26.67 -3.37 15.22
N PRO A 35 26.76 -3.19 16.56
CA PRO A 35 26.05 -4.04 17.51
C PRO A 35 24.52 -4.07 17.27
N ASN A 36 23.89 -5.22 17.55
CA ASN A 36 22.48 -5.46 17.23
C ASN A 36 21.51 -4.53 17.97
N ASP A 37 21.84 -4.11 19.19
CA ASP A 37 21.08 -3.14 19.98
C ASP A 37 21.07 -1.75 19.33
N ILE A 38 22.21 -1.31 18.79
CA ILE A 38 22.31 -0.07 18.02
C ILE A 38 21.49 -0.16 16.73
N ILE A 39 21.59 -1.28 15.99
CA ILE A 39 20.78 -1.51 14.78
C ILE A 39 19.28 -1.43 15.11
N ARG A 40 18.84 -2.08 16.19
CA ARG A 40 17.43 -2.01 16.64
C ARG A 40 16.99 -0.59 16.96
N LEU A 41 17.85 0.22 17.59
CA LEU A 41 17.54 1.63 17.86
C LEU A 41 17.34 2.41 16.56
N VAL A 42 18.23 2.22 15.59
CA VAL A 42 18.13 2.86 14.27
C VAL A 42 16.85 2.43 13.54
N ILE A 43 16.51 1.15 13.54
CA ILE A 43 15.28 0.63 12.91
C ILE A 43 14.03 1.25 13.55
N ARG A 44 13.98 1.38 14.88
CA ARG A 44 12.83 1.98 15.59
C ARG A 44 12.61 3.45 15.25
N VAL A 45 13.69 4.19 15.02
CA VAL A 45 13.64 5.60 14.64
C VAL A 45 13.36 5.75 13.14
N GLY A 46 13.76 4.76 12.35
CA GLY A 46 13.50 4.69 10.91
C GLY A 46 12.00 4.56 10.60
N ARG A 47 11.54 5.29 9.58
CA ARG A 47 10.19 5.11 9.03
C ARG A 47 10.15 3.88 8.13
N ALA A 48 8.98 3.26 7.99
CA ALA A 48 8.79 2.04 7.20
C ALA A 48 9.41 2.03 5.78
N PRO A 49 9.36 3.13 4.97
CA PRO A 49 10.03 3.14 3.66
C PRO A 49 11.54 2.93 3.73
N LEU A 50 12.17 3.40 4.81
CA LEU A 50 13.61 3.29 5.02
C LEU A 50 14.01 1.88 5.49
N ILE A 51 13.11 1.19 6.20
CA ILE A 51 13.36 -0.17 6.72
C ILE A 51 13.63 -1.14 5.55
N ASP A 52 12.90 -1.02 4.43
CA ASP A 52 13.17 -1.86 3.25
C ASP A 52 14.56 -1.62 2.64
N LEU A 53 15.10 -0.39 2.72
CA LEU A 53 16.45 -0.09 2.29
C LEU A 53 17.49 -0.65 3.27
N MET A 54 17.21 -0.54 4.57
CA MET A 54 18.06 -1.04 5.65
C MET A 54 18.29 -2.56 5.57
N ARG A 55 17.30 -3.31 5.08
CA ARG A 55 17.41 -4.77 4.87
C ARG A 55 18.57 -5.17 3.95
N ASN A 56 19.00 -4.28 3.06
CA ASN A 56 20.08 -4.57 2.11
C ASN A 56 21.48 -4.25 2.65
N ILE A 57 21.61 -3.75 3.89
CA ILE A 57 22.91 -3.38 4.48
C ILE A 57 23.72 -4.63 4.84
N SER A 58 23.14 -5.58 5.57
CA SER A 58 23.76 -6.87 5.90
C SER A 58 22.72 -7.91 6.33
N PRO A 59 23.08 -9.21 6.39
CA PRO A 59 22.15 -10.26 6.87
C PRO A 59 21.58 -10.02 8.28
N SER A 60 22.37 -9.40 9.17
CA SER A 60 21.91 -9.05 10.52
C SER A 60 20.82 -7.98 10.46
N TRP A 61 21.03 -6.93 9.66
CA TRP A 61 20.02 -5.88 9.44
C TRP A 61 18.73 -6.44 8.86
N ASN A 62 18.80 -7.32 7.86
CA ASN A 62 17.61 -7.95 7.28
C ASN A 62 16.80 -8.71 8.35
N THR A 63 17.47 -9.55 9.16
CA THR A 63 16.83 -10.30 10.25
C THR A 63 16.15 -9.38 11.25
N LEU A 64 16.83 -8.30 11.68
CA LEU A 64 16.29 -7.35 12.65
C LEU A 64 15.12 -6.54 12.08
N CYS A 65 15.17 -6.15 10.81
CA CYS A 65 14.07 -5.47 10.13
C CYS A 65 12.83 -6.38 10.00
N ILE A 66 13.03 -7.65 9.61
CA ILE A 66 11.93 -8.63 9.53
C ILE A 66 11.30 -8.83 10.91
N ASN A 67 12.10 -8.98 11.96
CA ASN A 67 11.61 -9.10 13.34
C ASN A 67 10.90 -7.83 13.84
N HIS A 68 11.27 -6.66 13.33
CA HIS A 68 10.58 -5.41 13.67
C HIS A 68 9.21 -5.31 12.97
N LEU A 69 9.15 -5.65 11.69
CA LEU A 69 7.94 -5.62 10.85
C LEU A 69 6.96 -6.78 11.12
N SER A 70 7.43 -7.86 11.76
CA SER A 70 6.53 -8.94 12.20
C SER A 70 5.57 -8.49 13.30
N VAL A 71 5.92 -7.42 14.03
CA VAL A 71 5.05 -6.80 15.01
C VAL A 71 4.15 -5.78 14.30
N ARG A 72 2.87 -6.15 14.11
CA ARG A 72 1.89 -5.38 13.33
C ARG A 72 1.84 -3.89 13.65
N LYS A 73 1.90 -3.50 14.93
CA LYS A 73 1.85 -2.09 15.36
C LYS A 73 3.00 -1.22 14.84
N ASN A 74 4.09 -1.83 14.38
CA ASN A 74 5.24 -1.13 13.82
C ASN A 74 5.09 -0.88 12.32
N ASN A 75 4.08 -1.49 11.67
CA ASN A 75 3.84 -1.29 10.26
C ASN A 75 3.23 0.10 10.00
N PRO A 76 3.38 0.64 8.79
CA PRO A 76 2.74 1.89 8.42
C PRO A 76 1.21 1.76 8.33
N ILE A 77 0.55 2.91 8.45
CA ILE A 77 -0.91 3.06 8.40
C ILE A 77 -1.33 3.41 6.96
N ILE A 78 -2.50 2.90 6.54
CA ILE A 78 -3.20 3.36 5.33
C ILE A 78 -4.22 4.41 5.77
N GLU A 79 -4.15 5.62 5.20
CA GLU A 79 -5.02 6.74 5.60
C GLU A 79 -6.48 6.50 5.21
N SER A 80 -6.73 6.07 3.97
CA SER A 80 -8.08 5.69 3.59
C SER A 80 -8.11 4.70 2.43
N ILE A 81 -9.17 3.90 2.40
CA ILE A 81 -9.56 3.08 1.25
C ILE A 81 -10.99 3.43 0.89
N GLU A 82 -11.21 3.92 -0.32
CA GLU A 82 -12.53 4.19 -0.87
C GLU A 82 -12.87 3.15 -1.92
N CYS A 83 -13.87 2.33 -1.65
CA CYS A 83 -14.38 1.29 -2.53
C CYS A 83 -15.67 1.78 -3.20
N TYR A 84 -15.62 2.03 -4.50
CA TYR A 84 -16.78 2.39 -5.31
C TYR A 84 -17.29 1.15 -6.01
N LEU A 85 -18.34 0.60 -5.46
CA LEU A 85 -18.98 -0.62 -5.88
C LEU A 85 -20.24 -0.24 -6.67
N ASP A 86 -20.42 -0.87 -7.82
CA ASP A 86 -21.57 -0.61 -8.72
C ASP A 86 -21.55 0.73 -9.49
N LEU A 87 -20.38 1.15 -9.99
CA LEU A 87 -20.27 2.26 -10.95
C LEU A 87 -20.60 1.80 -12.39
N GLY A 88 -21.81 1.24 -12.58
CA GLY A 88 -22.22 0.65 -13.86
C GLY A 88 -21.50 -0.67 -14.13
N ASP A 89 -20.60 -0.69 -15.12
CA ASP A 89 -19.92 -1.89 -15.60
C ASP A 89 -18.58 -2.18 -14.90
N PHE A 90 -18.19 -1.37 -13.92
CA PHE A 90 -16.92 -1.56 -13.21
C PHE A 90 -17.00 -1.20 -11.72
N TYR A 91 -16.01 -1.73 -11.00
CA TYR A 91 -15.70 -1.39 -9.63
C TYR A 91 -14.41 -0.56 -9.60
N GLN A 92 -14.30 0.34 -8.64
CA GLN A 92 -13.14 1.21 -8.52
C GLN A 92 -12.70 1.32 -7.06
N ILE A 93 -11.42 1.05 -6.80
CA ILE A 93 -10.82 1.23 -5.47
C ILE A 93 -9.85 2.39 -5.53
N HIS A 94 -9.95 3.29 -4.56
CA HIS A 94 -8.99 4.37 -4.35
C HIS A 94 -8.32 4.09 -3.02
N VAL A 95 -6.99 4.05 -3.02
CA VAL A 95 -6.20 3.85 -1.80
C VAL A 95 -5.38 5.09 -1.58
N LYS A 96 -5.58 5.75 -0.44
CA LYS A 96 -4.82 6.91 -0.01
C LYS A 96 -3.73 6.47 0.97
N VAL A 97 -2.49 6.68 0.57
CA VAL A 97 -1.30 6.47 1.42
C VAL A 97 -0.34 7.64 1.26
N PRO A 98 0.50 7.93 2.27
CA PRO A 98 1.62 8.84 2.10
C PRO A 98 2.49 8.42 0.90
N PHE A 99 2.98 9.40 0.14
CA PHE A 99 3.71 9.16 -1.11
C PHE A 99 4.95 8.28 -0.90
N GLU A 100 5.65 8.45 0.22
CA GLU A 100 6.81 7.65 0.60
C GLU A 100 6.50 6.17 0.82
N LEU A 101 5.23 5.81 1.11
CA LEU A 101 4.79 4.45 1.41
C LEU A 101 4.25 3.70 0.19
N GLN A 102 4.12 4.34 -0.97
CA GLN A 102 3.59 3.69 -2.18
C GLN A 102 4.38 2.43 -2.58
N ASN A 103 5.71 2.43 -2.37
CA ASN A 103 6.55 1.28 -2.69
C ASN A 103 6.34 0.15 -1.69
N TYR A 104 6.23 0.50 -0.40
CA TYR A 104 6.00 -0.45 0.68
C TYR A 104 4.71 -1.25 0.47
N PHE A 105 3.65 -0.56 0.06
CA PHE A 105 2.35 -1.17 -0.27
C PHE A 105 2.24 -1.67 -1.72
N GLY A 106 3.30 -1.63 -2.53
CA GLY A 106 3.26 -2.14 -3.91
C GLY A 106 2.38 -1.34 -4.87
N LEU A 107 2.03 -0.10 -4.54
CA LEU A 107 1.14 0.78 -5.32
C LEU A 107 1.86 1.56 -6.44
N LYS A 108 3.19 1.49 -6.53
CA LYS A 108 3.99 2.23 -7.53
C LYS A 108 3.56 1.98 -8.98
N LYS A 109 3.04 0.78 -9.27
CA LYS A 109 2.59 0.38 -10.62
C LYS A 109 1.19 0.90 -10.97
N TRP A 110 0.50 1.53 -10.02
CA TRP A 110 -0.89 1.92 -10.16
C TRP A 110 -1.01 3.28 -10.84
N LYS A 111 -2.14 3.49 -11.52
CA LYS A 111 -2.44 4.79 -12.11
C LYS A 111 -2.79 5.75 -10.98
N ASN A 112 -2.06 6.86 -10.89
CA ASN A 112 -2.48 7.97 -10.03
C ASN A 112 -3.72 8.60 -10.66
N LYS A 113 -4.82 8.66 -9.90
CA LYS A 113 -6.13 9.16 -10.36
C LYS A 113 -6.07 10.61 -10.86
N TYR A 114 -5.20 11.43 -10.27
CA TYR A 114 -5.16 12.87 -10.51
C TYR A 114 -4.06 13.31 -11.46
N GLY A 115 -3.34 12.37 -12.08
CA GLY A 115 -2.38 12.62 -13.14
C GLY A 115 -1.09 13.35 -12.74
N THR A 116 -1.08 14.33 -11.83
CA THR A 116 0.07 15.26 -11.77
C THR A 116 0.34 16.01 -10.47
N LYS A 117 -0.42 15.84 -9.37
CA LYS A 117 -0.05 16.49 -8.10
C LYS A 117 0.52 15.47 -7.10
N LYS A 118 1.82 15.56 -6.85
CA LYS A 118 2.63 14.73 -5.93
C LYS A 118 2.10 14.65 -4.49
N THR A 119 1.10 15.44 -4.12
CA THR A 119 0.74 15.70 -2.73
C THR A 119 -0.24 14.68 -2.16
N ASP A 120 -1.13 14.14 -2.98
CA ASP A 120 -2.22 13.29 -2.49
C ASP A 120 -1.99 11.90 -3.08
N GLY A 121 -1.33 11.02 -2.31
CA GLY A 121 -0.97 9.66 -2.71
C GLY A 121 -2.19 8.73 -2.85
N VAL A 122 -3.14 9.13 -3.69
CA VAL A 122 -4.36 8.41 -4.02
C VAL A 122 -4.12 7.58 -5.29
N PHE A 123 -4.09 6.27 -5.10
CA PHE A 123 -3.88 5.30 -6.16
C PHE A 123 -5.20 4.65 -6.54
N LEU A 124 -5.41 4.47 -7.85
CA LEU A 124 -6.67 3.95 -8.37
C LEU A 124 -6.46 2.65 -9.13
N ARG A 125 -7.36 1.70 -8.89
CA ARG A 125 -7.49 0.49 -9.68
C ARG A 125 -8.95 0.24 -10.02
N ARG A 126 -9.19 -0.12 -11.28
CA ARG A 126 -10.50 -0.51 -11.80
C ARG A 126 -10.54 -2.01 -12.00
N PHE A 127 -11.70 -2.60 -11.75
CA PHE A 127 -12.01 -3.99 -11.99
C PHE A 127 -13.27 -4.05 -12.82
N ASP A 128 -13.26 -4.84 -13.88
CA ASP A 128 -14.46 -5.08 -14.67
C ASP A 128 -15.49 -5.84 -13.81
N LYS A 129 -16.78 -5.60 -14.06
CA LYS A 129 -17.86 -6.29 -13.36
C LYS A 129 -17.99 -7.70 -13.92
N ASP A 130 -17.41 -8.66 -13.21
CA ASP A 130 -17.50 -10.09 -13.50
C ASP A 130 -17.78 -10.92 -12.24
N GLU A 131 -18.08 -12.21 -12.42
CA GLU A 131 -18.39 -13.14 -11.32
C GLU A 131 -17.22 -13.33 -10.35
N GLU A 132 -15.99 -13.09 -10.78
CA GLU A 132 -14.79 -13.23 -9.96
C GLU A 132 -14.36 -11.94 -9.26
N MET A 133 -15.10 -10.84 -9.46
CA MET A 133 -14.67 -9.52 -9.03
C MET A 133 -14.45 -9.46 -7.52
N GLU A 134 -15.33 -10.06 -6.72
CA GLU A 134 -15.18 -10.08 -5.26
C GLU A 134 -13.90 -10.78 -4.83
N ARG A 135 -13.56 -11.88 -5.49
CA ARG A 135 -12.31 -12.60 -5.25
C ARG A 135 -11.11 -11.76 -5.65
N LYS A 136 -11.18 -11.02 -6.76
CA LYS A 136 -10.11 -10.10 -7.19
C LYS A 136 -9.92 -8.95 -6.21
N LEU A 137 -11.02 -8.41 -5.67
CA LEU A 137 -11.04 -7.36 -4.66
C LEU A 137 -10.50 -7.86 -3.31
N GLU A 138 -10.92 -9.04 -2.88
CA GLU A 138 -10.42 -9.70 -1.68
C GLU A 138 -8.92 -9.99 -1.78
N ASN A 139 -8.46 -10.61 -2.86
CA ASN A 139 -7.04 -10.83 -3.11
C ASN A 139 -6.26 -9.52 -3.14
N PHE A 140 -6.83 -8.46 -3.75
CA PHE A 140 -6.21 -7.15 -3.78
C PHE A 140 -6.00 -6.60 -2.35
N LEU A 141 -7.05 -6.60 -1.53
CA LEU A 141 -6.97 -6.06 -0.18
C LEU A 141 -6.03 -6.92 0.68
N GLN A 142 -6.01 -8.24 0.52
CA GLN A 142 -5.05 -9.12 1.18
C GLN A 142 -3.61 -8.83 0.73
N GLU A 143 -3.33 -8.68 -0.57
CA GLU A 143 -1.98 -8.46 -1.08
C GLU A 143 -1.40 -7.12 -0.60
N HIS A 144 -2.22 -6.06 -0.62
CA HIS A 144 -1.75 -4.70 -0.44
C HIS A 144 -2.02 -4.14 0.97
N CYS A 145 -3.09 -4.55 1.64
CA CYS A 145 -3.47 -3.99 2.95
C CYS A 145 -3.05 -4.86 4.12
N PHE A 146 -2.73 -6.14 3.90
CA PHE A 146 -2.29 -7.04 4.99
C PHE A 146 -1.04 -6.53 5.72
N ARG A 147 -0.17 -5.80 5.01
CA ARG A 147 1.03 -5.19 5.59
C ARG A 147 0.74 -3.94 6.41
N ALA A 148 -0.47 -3.40 6.40
CA ALA A 148 -0.80 -2.21 7.18
C ALA A 148 -0.96 -2.56 8.66
N ALA A 149 -0.47 -1.68 9.54
CA ALA A 149 -0.80 -1.76 10.95
C ALA A 149 -2.30 -1.62 11.16
N ARG A 150 -2.85 -0.56 10.54
CA ARG A 150 -4.24 -0.12 10.62
C ARG A 150 -4.65 0.51 9.29
N ILE A 151 -5.95 0.46 8.99
CA ILE A 151 -6.59 1.32 7.99
C ILE A 151 -7.44 2.35 8.75
N ASP A 152 -7.14 3.63 8.58
CA ASP A 152 -7.81 4.68 9.36
C ASP A 152 -9.28 4.83 8.93
N ILE A 153 -9.54 4.88 7.63
CA ILE A 153 -10.89 5.05 7.08
C ILE A 153 -11.11 4.04 5.95
N ILE A 154 -12.20 3.28 6.01
CA ILE A 154 -12.71 2.51 4.87
C ILE A 154 -14.05 3.10 4.49
N SER A 155 -14.17 3.68 3.29
CA SER A 155 -15.43 4.21 2.76
C SER A 155 -15.93 3.32 1.63
N VAL A 156 -17.17 2.86 1.71
CA VAL A 156 -17.78 1.95 0.73
C VAL A 156 -18.97 2.64 0.09
N TYR A 157 -18.94 2.81 -1.22
CA TYR A 157 -20.03 3.39 -2.00
C TYR A 157 -20.69 2.27 -2.77
N THR A 158 -22.00 2.05 -2.62
CA THR A 158 -22.67 0.91 -3.26
C THR A 158 -24.14 1.16 -3.59
N GLY A 159 -24.66 0.40 -4.55
CA GLY A 159 -26.09 0.29 -4.84
C GLY A 159 -26.85 -0.52 -3.79
N HIS A 160 -28.15 -0.25 -3.65
CA HIS A 160 -29.01 -0.81 -2.60
C HIS A 160 -29.06 -2.34 -2.58
N GLU A 161 -28.93 -3.02 -3.72
CA GLU A 161 -29.16 -4.47 -3.80
C GLU A 161 -27.95 -5.33 -3.39
N SER A 162 -26.79 -4.73 -3.12
CA SER A 162 -25.54 -5.49 -2.94
C SER A 162 -24.76 -5.22 -1.65
N TRP A 163 -25.27 -4.35 -0.76
CA TRP A 163 -24.53 -3.91 0.42
C TRP A 163 -24.17 -5.04 1.41
N GLN A 164 -25.07 -6.00 1.65
CA GLN A 164 -24.81 -7.12 2.57
C GLN A 164 -23.66 -8.00 2.07
N ARG A 165 -23.66 -8.32 0.77
CA ARG A 165 -22.64 -9.16 0.16
C ARG A 165 -21.26 -8.51 0.26
N GLN A 166 -21.21 -7.20 0.02
CA GLN A 166 -19.98 -6.41 0.10
C GLN A 166 -19.50 -6.21 1.53
N LEU A 167 -20.42 -6.01 2.48
CA LEU A 167 -20.10 -5.95 3.90
C LEU A 167 -19.47 -7.26 4.37
N ASN A 168 -20.05 -8.40 3.98
CA ASN A 168 -19.48 -9.71 4.29
C ASN A 168 -18.07 -9.88 3.71
N MET A 169 -17.87 -9.50 2.45
CA MET A 169 -16.55 -9.52 1.82
C MET A 169 -15.54 -8.64 2.56
N LEU A 170 -15.90 -7.39 2.87
CA LEU A 170 -15.02 -6.48 3.62
C LEU A 170 -14.70 -7.06 4.99
N THR A 171 -15.69 -7.58 5.70
CA THR A 171 -15.50 -8.25 7.00
C THR A 171 -14.47 -9.36 6.92
N ARG A 172 -14.55 -10.23 5.90
CA ARG A 172 -13.57 -11.33 5.72
C ARG A 172 -12.16 -10.80 5.51
N VAL A 173 -12.03 -9.81 4.64
CA VAL A 173 -10.74 -9.21 4.28
C VAL A 173 -10.11 -8.50 5.47
N THR A 174 -10.92 -7.76 6.21
CA THR A 174 -10.45 -6.91 7.31
C THR A 174 -10.48 -7.62 8.65
N ALA A 175 -10.87 -8.90 8.73
CA ALA A 175 -10.91 -9.68 9.96
C ALA A 175 -9.57 -9.68 10.72
N ASN A 176 -8.46 -9.50 10.00
CA ASN A 176 -7.13 -9.45 10.59
C ASN A 176 -6.53 -8.04 10.63
N ILE A 177 -7.21 -7.01 10.12
CA ILE A 177 -6.69 -5.66 10.00
C ILE A 177 -7.41 -4.76 11.01
N ASP A 178 -6.64 -3.99 11.78
CA ASP A 178 -7.22 -2.97 12.65
C ASP A 178 -7.87 -1.88 11.77
N ILE A 179 -9.14 -1.56 12.01
CA ILE A 179 -9.87 -0.53 11.27
C ILE A 179 -10.23 0.58 12.24
N GLY A 180 -9.80 1.80 11.95
CA GLY A 180 -10.15 2.96 12.76
C GLY A 180 -11.62 3.36 12.59
N THR A 181 -12.07 3.50 11.34
CA THR A 181 -13.43 3.92 11.01
C THR A 181 -13.90 3.23 9.73
N LEU A 182 -15.12 2.69 9.76
CA LEU A 182 -15.82 2.16 8.59
C LEU A 182 -16.98 3.07 8.25
N GLU A 183 -17.02 3.55 7.01
CA GLU A 183 -18.08 4.37 6.43
C GLU A 183 -18.71 3.61 5.27
N ILE A 184 -20.04 3.54 5.23
CA ILE A 184 -20.79 2.93 4.11
C ILE A 184 -21.81 3.96 3.67
N THR A 185 -21.78 4.25 2.37
CA THR A 185 -22.64 5.20 1.69
C THR A 185 -23.39 4.46 0.59
N THR A 186 -24.72 4.44 0.66
CA THR A 186 -25.57 3.89 -0.38
C THR A 186 -26.11 5.00 -1.28
N SER A 187 -26.35 4.73 -2.57
CA SER A 187 -26.79 5.77 -3.50
C SER A 187 -28.24 6.26 -3.23
N ARG A 188 -28.31 7.41 -2.54
CA ARG A 188 -29.17 8.58 -2.81
C ARG A 188 -30.64 8.68 -2.35
N SER A 189 -31.23 7.75 -1.57
CA SER A 189 -32.53 8.05 -0.91
C SER A 189 -32.52 8.08 0.62
N ASP A 190 -31.61 7.38 1.29
CA ASP A 190 -31.69 7.19 2.74
C ASP A 190 -30.34 7.46 3.45
N PHE A 191 -29.91 8.72 3.40
CA PHE A 191 -28.66 9.17 4.00
C PHE A 191 -28.66 9.10 5.54
N GLU A 192 -29.83 9.20 6.17
CA GLU A 192 -30.00 9.24 7.63
C GLU A 192 -29.95 7.84 8.27
N THR A 193 -30.52 6.82 7.62
CA THR A 193 -30.70 5.48 8.21
C THR A 193 -29.40 4.64 8.20
N THR A 194 -28.52 4.88 7.23
CA THR A 194 -27.32 4.03 7.03
C THR A 194 -26.19 4.32 8.02
N ARG A 195 -26.07 5.56 8.53
CA ARG A 195 -25.04 5.92 9.52
C ARG A 195 -25.25 5.23 10.88
N PHE A 196 -26.50 4.97 11.26
CA PHE A 196 -26.84 4.36 12.57
C PHE A 196 -26.48 2.87 12.68
N LEU A 197 -26.57 2.11 11.58
CA LEU A 197 -26.31 0.66 11.61
C LEU A 197 -24.81 0.32 11.67
N LEU A 198 -23.95 1.20 11.14
CA LEU A 198 -22.50 1.05 11.19
C LEU A 198 -21.91 1.18 12.59
N PHE A 199 -22.47 2.10 13.38
CA PHE A 199 -22.02 2.31 14.76
C PHE A 199 -22.27 1.07 15.63
N LEU A 200 -23.36 0.33 15.37
CA LEU A 200 -23.70 -0.90 16.09
C LEU A 200 -22.84 -2.11 15.65
N TRP A 201 -22.44 -2.18 14.37
CA TRP A 201 -21.64 -3.29 13.87
C TRP A 201 -20.20 -3.27 14.42
N VAL A 202 -19.58 -2.09 14.50
CA VAL A 202 -18.26 -1.90 15.15
C VAL A 202 -18.31 -2.35 16.61
N ILE A 203 -19.44 -2.14 17.31
CA ILE A 203 -19.62 -2.63 18.68
C ILE A 203 -19.69 -4.17 18.69
N SER A 204 -20.43 -4.82 17.78
CA SER A 204 -20.61 -6.29 17.79
C SER A 204 -19.41 -7.12 17.35
N VAL A 205 -18.46 -6.54 16.61
CA VAL A 205 -17.24 -7.27 16.18
C VAL A 205 -16.13 -7.17 17.24
N TYR A 206 -16.20 -6.16 18.10
CA TYR A 206 -15.17 -5.88 19.11
C TYR A 206 -15.63 -6.12 20.55
N PHE A 207 -16.90 -6.47 20.81
CA PHE A 207 -17.47 -6.86 22.11
C PHE A 207 -18.33 -8.11 21.98
#